data_AF-A0A6I1Q6Z7-F1
#
_entry.id   AF-A0A6I1Q6Z7-F1
#
_cell.length_a   1.000
_cell.length_b   1.000
_cell.length_c   1.000
_cell.angle_alpha   90.00
_cell.angle_beta   90.00
_cell.angle_gamma   90.00
#
_symmetry.space_group_name_H-M   'P 1'
#
loop_
_entity.id
_entity.type
_entity.pdbx_description
1 polymer ?
#
loop_
_entity_poly.entity_id
_entity_poly.type
_entity_poly.pdbx_seq_one_letter_code
_entity_poly.pdbx_strand_id
1 'polypeptide(L)'
;MNASLETLFPDHVHTEGHTVTALNHQDIVVALSAALKTQDVAVLHMLYPRTDARTHRSLDTLVDVLHGHGLHEVADLIAREAHYLLFTDPVKAWKVFHEIRNDSLAIGVHLYYHGLVGEAAERALDKDAHRKS
;
A
#
# COMPACT_ATOMS: atom_id res chain seq x y z
N MET A 1 -18.25 -6.62 10.35
CA MET A 1 -17.37 -7.79 10.18
C MET A 1 -16.78 -8.11 11.54
N ASN A 2 -16.91 -9.35 12.02
CA ASN A 2 -16.10 -9.84 13.13
C ASN A 2 -14.95 -10.64 12.51
N ALA A 3 -13.76 -10.04 12.45
CA ALA A 3 -12.55 -10.76 12.08
C ALA A 3 -11.98 -11.42 13.33
N SER A 4 -11.81 -12.74 13.31
CA SER A 4 -11.15 -13.46 14.41
C SER A 4 -9.63 -13.39 14.24
N LEU A 5 -8.89 -13.64 15.33
CA LEU A 5 -7.42 -13.62 15.30
C LEU A 5 -6.90 -14.72 14.37
N GLU A 6 -7.57 -15.88 14.33
CA GLU A 6 -7.22 -16.97 13.40
C GLU A 6 -7.46 -16.61 11.94
N THR A 7 -8.45 -15.75 11.68
CA THR A 7 -8.76 -15.28 10.32
C THR A 7 -7.74 -14.24 9.85
N LEU A 8 -7.29 -13.37 10.74
CA LEU A 8 -6.36 -12.28 10.43
C LEU A 8 -4.91 -12.75 10.33
N PHE A 9 -4.51 -13.72 11.15
CA PHE A 9 -3.12 -14.18 11.25
C PHE A 9 -3.05 -15.71 11.21
N PRO A 10 -3.46 -16.36 10.09
CA PRO A 10 -3.58 -17.82 10.00
C PRO A 10 -2.24 -18.55 10.22
N ASP A 11 -1.12 -17.94 9.81
CA ASP A 11 0.22 -18.49 9.98
C ASP A 11 0.75 -18.35 11.42
N HIS A 12 0.06 -17.57 12.26
CA HIS A 12 0.44 -17.26 13.63
C HIS A 12 -0.45 -17.98 14.65
N VAL A 13 -1.38 -18.83 14.19
CA VAL A 13 -2.30 -19.60 15.04
C VAL A 13 -1.57 -20.76 15.71
N HIS A 14 -1.13 -20.45 16.93
CA HIS A 14 -1.07 -21.29 18.13
C HIS A 14 -0.45 -22.69 18.00
N THR A 15 0.87 -22.75 18.14
CA THR A 15 1.48 -23.88 18.86
C THR A 15 1.00 -23.81 20.31
N GLU A 16 0.40 -24.88 20.83
CA GLU A 16 -0.10 -24.93 22.22
C GLU A 16 1.01 -24.49 23.20
N GLY A 17 0.71 -23.49 24.04
CA GLY A 17 1.61 -22.99 25.09
C GLY A 17 2.25 -21.62 24.86
N HIS A 18 2.06 -20.96 23.71
CA HIS A 18 2.56 -19.59 23.48
C HIS A 18 1.50 -18.51 23.79
N THR A 19 1.85 -17.56 24.66
CA THR A 19 1.00 -16.42 25.06
C THR A 19 1.29 -15.13 24.29
N VAL A 20 2.39 -15.09 23.53
CA VAL A 20 2.80 -13.93 22.71
C VAL A 20 3.34 -14.42 21.37
N THR A 21 3.08 -13.67 20.30
CA THR A 21 3.64 -13.90 18.96
C THR A 21 4.16 -12.58 18.41
N ALA A 22 5.34 -12.59 17.80
CA ALA A 22 5.88 -11.41 17.13
C ALA A 22 5.17 -11.19 15.78
N LEU A 23 4.75 -9.94 15.52
CA LEU A 23 4.22 -9.51 14.24
C LEU A 23 5.13 -8.44 13.64
N ASN A 24 5.27 -8.46 12.32
CA ASN A 24 5.90 -7.37 11.57
C ASN A 24 4.82 -6.49 10.90
N HIS A 25 5.25 -5.36 10.31
CA HIS A 25 4.33 -4.43 9.65
C HIS A 25 3.56 -5.07 8.48
N GLN A 26 4.20 -5.96 7.71
CA GLN A 26 3.56 -6.65 6.60
C GLN A 26 2.46 -7.59 7.09
N ASP A 27 2.67 -8.32 8.19
CA ASP A 27 1.64 -9.19 8.78
C ASP A 27 0.36 -8.39 9.09
N ILE A 28 0.52 -7.20 9.67
CA ILE A 28 -0.58 -6.31 10.05
C ILE A 28 -1.32 -5.79 8.81
N VAL A 29 -0.60 -5.32 7.80
CA VAL A 29 -1.20 -4.67 6.62
C VAL A 29 -1.84 -5.70 5.69
N VAL A 30 -1.23 -6.90 5.55
CA VAL A 30 -1.84 -8.03 4.85
C VAL A 30 -3.17 -8.40 5.52
N ALA A 31 -3.19 -8.58 6.83
CA ALA A 31 -4.40 -8.88 7.59
C ALA A 31 -5.49 -7.81 7.41
N LEU A 32 -5.12 -6.53 7.49
CA LEU A 32 -6.04 -5.41 7.25
C LEU A 32 -6.63 -5.46 5.84
N SER A 33 -5.79 -5.64 4.81
CA SER A 33 -6.24 -5.70 3.42
C SER A 33 -7.13 -6.93 3.14
N ALA A 34 -6.90 -8.04 3.85
CA ALA A 34 -7.75 -9.23 3.78
C ALA A 34 -9.11 -8.98 4.43
N ALA A 35 -9.14 -8.33 5.60
CA ALA A 35 -10.36 -7.97 6.31
C ALA A 35 -11.25 -7.01 5.50
N LEU A 36 -10.65 -6.16 4.66
CA LEU A 36 -11.35 -5.19 3.82
C LEU A 36 -11.60 -5.69 2.37
N LYS A 37 -11.38 -6.98 2.09
CA LYS A 37 -11.43 -7.54 0.73
C LYS A 37 -12.75 -7.30 -0.02
N THR A 38 -13.88 -7.17 0.68
CA THR A 38 -15.18 -6.92 0.03
C THR A 38 -15.40 -5.45 -0.34
N GLN A 39 -14.45 -4.57 0.00
CA GLN A 39 -14.54 -3.12 -0.22
C GLN A 39 -13.55 -2.65 -1.29
N ASP A 40 -12.84 -3.57 -1.95
CA ASP A 40 -11.84 -3.27 -2.98
C ASP A 40 -10.81 -2.21 -2.53
N VAL A 41 -10.35 -2.33 -1.27
CA VAL A 41 -9.41 -1.40 -0.64
C VAL A 41 -7.96 -1.82 -0.91
N ALA A 42 -7.19 -0.90 -1.47
CA ALA A 42 -5.74 -1.03 -1.64
C ALA A 42 -4.99 -0.21 -0.60
N VAL A 43 -3.87 -0.75 -0.10
CA VAL A 43 -2.96 -0.05 0.80
C VAL A 43 -1.59 0.06 0.14
N LEU A 44 -1.08 1.28 0.03
CA LEU A 44 0.29 1.57 -0.38
C LEU A 44 1.14 1.89 0.85
N HIS A 45 2.26 1.21 1.01
CA HIS A 45 3.27 1.49 2.03
C HIS A 45 4.46 2.19 1.40
N MET A 46 4.70 3.43 1.81
CA MET A 46 5.71 4.34 1.28
C MET A 46 7.02 4.22 2.08
N LEU A 47 8.12 3.99 1.35
CA LEU A 47 9.47 3.85 1.90
C LEU A 47 10.31 5.07 1.51
N TYR A 48 10.30 6.09 2.38
CA TYR A 48 11.11 7.30 2.21
C TYR A 48 12.59 7.01 2.53
N PRO A 49 13.54 7.38 1.66
CA PRO A 49 14.96 7.20 1.95
C PRO A 49 15.40 8.11 3.10
N ARG A 50 16.45 7.70 3.84
CA ARG A 50 17.06 8.54 4.87
C ARG A 50 17.80 9.70 4.20
N THR A 51 17.11 10.83 4.12
CA THR A 51 17.48 12.19 3.75
C THR A 51 18.94 12.45 3.32
N ASP A 52 19.12 12.69 2.02
CA ASP A 52 20.12 13.63 1.49
C ASP A 52 19.45 14.60 0.49
N ALA A 53 20.16 15.64 0.04
CA ALA A 53 19.61 16.68 -0.84
C ALA A 53 19.16 16.18 -2.23
N ARG A 54 19.66 15.03 -2.69
CA ARG A 54 19.26 14.42 -3.97
C ARG A 54 17.90 13.74 -3.81
N THR A 55 17.68 13.03 -2.70
CA THR A 55 16.39 12.40 -2.40
C THR A 55 15.26 13.43 -2.28
N HIS A 56 15.50 14.57 -1.66
CA HIS A 56 14.48 15.62 -1.54
C HIS A 56 14.04 16.14 -2.91
N ARG A 57 14.98 16.39 -3.84
CA ARG A 57 14.62 16.82 -5.20
C ARG A 57 13.82 15.77 -5.97
N SER A 58 14.12 14.49 -5.79
CA SER A 58 13.33 13.41 -6.39
C SER A 58 11.93 13.33 -5.79
N LEU A 59 11.79 13.53 -4.47
CA LEU A 59 10.48 13.60 -3.82
C LEU A 59 9.65 14.79 -4.33
N ASP A 60 10.24 15.99 -4.41
CA ASP A 60 9.57 17.18 -4.96
C ASP A 60 9.11 16.95 -6.41
N THR A 61 9.97 16.31 -7.23
CA THR A 61 9.63 15.97 -8.62
C THR A 61 8.43 15.03 -8.70
N LEU A 62 8.40 13.99 -7.86
CA LEU A 62 7.26 13.08 -7.78
C LEU A 62 5.98 13.82 -7.35
N VAL A 63 6.07 14.72 -6.36
CA VAL A 63 4.93 15.55 -5.92
C VAL A 63 4.41 16.38 -7.08
N ASP A 64 5.27 17.06 -7.84
CA ASP A 64 4.90 17.85 -9.01
C ASP A 64 4.22 17.01 -10.10
N VAL A 65 4.75 15.82 -10.41
CA VAL A 65 4.15 14.88 -11.37
C VAL A 65 2.74 14.46 -10.94
N LEU A 66 2.57 14.10 -9.67
CA LEU A 66 1.27 13.72 -9.12
C LEU A 66 0.27 14.88 -9.17
N HIS A 67 0.69 16.10 -8.85
CA HIS A 67 -0.12 17.32 -9.04
C HIS A 67 -0.52 17.51 -10.51
N GLY A 68 0.44 17.37 -11.45
CA GLY A 68 0.18 17.49 -12.89
C GLY A 68 -0.79 16.45 -13.43
N HIS A 69 -0.86 15.26 -12.81
CA HIS A 69 -1.79 14.19 -13.16
C HIS A 69 -3.15 14.26 -12.44
N GLY A 70 -3.41 15.36 -11.71
CA GLY A 70 -4.65 15.61 -10.97
C GLY A 70 -4.78 14.84 -9.66
N LEU A 71 -3.68 14.30 -9.13
CA LEU A 71 -3.62 13.49 -7.91
C LEU A 71 -3.23 14.34 -6.68
N HIS A 72 -3.83 15.54 -6.56
CA HIS A 72 -3.43 16.54 -5.56
C HIS A 72 -3.42 16.03 -4.12
N GLU A 73 -4.47 15.32 -3.69
CA GLU A 73 -4.56 14.77 -2.32
C GLU A 73 -3.43 13.77 -2.03
N VAL A 74 -3.12 12.91 -3.00
CA VAL A 74 -2.03 11.93 -2.88
C VAL A 74 -0.69 12.64 -2.79
N ALA A 75 -0.48 13.65 -3.64
CA ALA A 75 0.74 14.42 -3.67
C ALA A 75 0.97 15.16 -2.34
N ASP A 76 -0.08 15.76 -1.77
CA ASP A 76 -0.01 16.46 -0.49
C ASP A 76 0.30 15.51 0.68
N LEU A 77 -0.22 14.28 0.65
CA LEU A 77 0.10 13.25 1.65
C LEU A 77 1.55 12.76 1.51
N ILE A 78 2.04 12.59 0.28
CA ILE A 78 3.43 12.20 0.01
C ILE A 78 4.42 13.31 0.38
N ALA A 79 4.08 14.57 0.14
CA ALA A 79 4.87 15.73 0.56
C ALA A 79 5.00 15.84 2.10
N ARG A 80 4.03 15.28 2.83
CA ARG A 80 4.06 15.15 4.31
C ARG A 80 4.67 13.84 4.79
N GLU A 81 5.26 13.08 3.87
CA GLU A 81 5.89 11.78 4.12
C GLU A 81 4.92 10.76 4.76
N ALA A 82 3.65 10.75 4.34
CA ALA A 82 2.71 9.73 4.81
C ALA A 82 3.22 8.33 4.44
N HIS A 83 3.43 7.48 5.45
CA HIS A 83 3.95 6.12 5.26
C HIS A 83 2.91 5.15 4.71
N TYR A 84 1.62 5.41 4.91
CA TYR A 84 0.56 4.55 4.41
C TYR A 84 -0.53 5.38 3.75
N LEU A 85 -0.93 4.96 2.55
CA LEU A 85 -2.07 5.52 1.83
C LEU A 85 -3.11 4.41 1.63
N LEU A 86 -4.37 4.71 1.94
CA LEU A 86 -5.50 3.80 1.77
C LEU A 86 -6.36 4.32 0.63
N PHE A 87 -6.62 3.46 -0.35
CA PHE A 87 -7.44 3.77 -1.51
C PHE A 87 -8.70 2.90 -1.50
N THR A 88 -9.85 3.54 -1.59
CA THR A 88 -11.15 2.87 -1.79
C THR A 88 -11.55 2.79 -3.27
N ASP A 89 -10.67 3.23 -4.16
CA ASP A 89 -10.85 3.23 -5.61
C ASP A 89 -9.65 2.50 -6.25
N PRO A 90 -9.86 1.26 -6.74
CA PRO A 90 -8.82 0.46 -7.38
C PRO A 90 -8.14 1.16 -8.56
N VAL A 91 -8.88 1.97 -9.32
CA VAL A 91 -8.36 2.68 -10.50
C VAL A 91 -7.35 3.74 -10.07
N LYS A 92 -7.69 4.52 -9.04
CA LYS A 92 -6.77 5.53 -8.48
C LYS A 92 -5.57 4.88 -7.81
N ALA A 93 -5.77 3.80 -7.05
CA ALA A 93 -4.69 3.06 -6.42
C ALA A 93 -3.68 2.55 -7.47
N TRP A 94 -4.19 1.96 -8.55
CA TRP A 94 -3.39 1.47 -9.66
C TRP A 94 -2.57 2.58 -10.31
N LYS A 95 -3.22 3.70 -10.67
CA LYS A 95 -2.55 4.86 -11.28
C LYS A 95 -1.41 5.34 -10.38
N VAL A 96 -1.70 5.64 -9.11
CA VAL A 96 -0.72 6.16 -8.14
C VAL A 96 0.45 5.20 -7.95
N PHE A 97 0.18 3.90 -7.78
CA PHE A 97 1.21 2.88 -7.62
C PHE A 97 2.21 2.87 -8.78
N HIS A 98 1.71 2.98 -10.02
CA HIS A 98 2.57 3.03 -11.20
C HIS A 98 3.33 4.35 -11.35
N GLU A 99 2.72 5.49 -11.04
CA GLU A 99 3.45 6.78 -11.05
C GLU A 99 4.66 6.72 -10.10
N ILE A 100 4.45 6.22 -8.88
CA ILE A 100 5.55 6.11 -7.90
C ILE A 100 6.60 5.10 -8.36
N ARG A 101 6.20 3.92 -8.86
CA ARG A 101 7.16 2.91 -9.31
C ARG A 101 7.99 3.37 -10.51
N ASN A 102 7.40 4.17 -11.39
CA ASN A 102 8.10 4.76 -12.52
C ASN A 102 9.15 5.78 -12.03
N ASP A 103 8.89 6.47 -10.93
CA ASP A 103 9.86 7.36 -10.25
C ASP A 103 10.61 6.68 -9.09
N SER A 104 11.24 5.54 -9.39
CA SER A 104 11.95 4.69 -8.42
C SER A 104 13.08 5.37 -7.62
N LEU A 105 13.48 6.59 -8.00
CA LEU A 105 14.52 7.36 -7.30
C LEU A 105 13.96 8.22 -6.16
N ALA A 106 12.66 8.50 -6.16
CA ALA A 106 12.00 9.32 -5.15
C ALA A 106 11.75 8.52 -3.86
N ILE A 107 10.99 7.44 -3.96
CA ILE A 107 10.56 6.60 -2.83
C ILE A 107 10.30 5.16 -3.28
N GLY A 108 10.43 4.20 -2.36
CA GLY A 108 9.94 2.84 -2.57
C GLY A 108 8.44 2.74 -2.25
N VAL A 109 7.74 1.80 -2.88
CA VAL A 109 6.32 1.52 -2.57
C VAL A 109 6.03 0.02 -2.56
N HIS A 110 5.36 -0.44 -1.51
CA HIS A 110 4.79 -1.80 -1.45
C HIS A 110 3.26 -1.72 -1.54
N LEU A 111 2.67 -2.60 -2.35
CA LEU A 111 1.22 -2.73 -2.52
C LEU A 111 0.70 -3.92 -1.73
N TYR A 112 -0.39 -3.68 -0.99
CA TYR A 112 -1.20 -4.70 -0.34
C TYR A 112 -2.65 -4.59 -0.84
N TYR A 113 -3.22 -5.71 -1.26
CA TYR A 113 -4.58 -5.75 -1.80
C TYR A 113 -5.21 -7.12 -1.54
N HIS A 114 -6.38 -7.17 -0.91
CA HIS A 114 -7.15 -8.41 -0.69
C HIS A 114 -6.39 -9.52 0.06
N GLY A 115 -5.49 -9.15 0.97
CA GLY A 115 -4.62 -10.10 1.68
C GLY A 115 -3.41 -10.56 0.87
N LEU A 116 -3.16 -9.95 -0.29
CA LEU A 116 -2.01 -10.24 -1.15
C LEU A 116 -0.97 -9.13 -1.02
N VAL A 117 0.27 -9.45 -1.38
CA VAL A 117 1.40 -8.53 -1.47
C VAL A 117 2.20 -8.79 -2.75
N GLY A 118 2.97 -7.80 -3.19
CA GLY A 118 3.87 -7.93 -4.33
C GLY A 118 3.12 -8.17 -5.65
N GLU A 119 3.68 -9.00 -6.52
CA GLU A 119 3.14 -9.25 -7.86
C GLU A 119 1.71 -9.83 -7.83
N ALA A 120 1.37 -10.61 -6.81
CA ALA A 120 0.02 -11.15 -6.65
C ALA A 120 -1.00 -10.05 -6.35
N ALA A 121 -0.64 -9.08 -5.50
CA ALA A 121 -1.48 -7.91 -5.22
C ALA A 121 -1.62 -7.02 -6.46
N GLU A 122 -0.52 -6.80 -7.18
CA GLU A 122 -0.52 -6.02 -8.42
C GLU A 122 -1.46 -6.61 -9.47
N ARG A 123 -1.36 -7.90 -9.78
CA ARG A 123 -2.27 -8.55 -10.74
C ARG A 123 -3.74 -8.51 -10.31
N ALA A 124 -4.00 -8.63 -9.00
CA ALA A 124 -5.36 -8.55 -8.49
C ALA A 124 -5.93 -7.11 -8.60
N LEU A 125 -5.12 -6.10 -8.28
CA LEU A 125 -5.49 -4.70 -8.42
C LEU A 125 -5.69 -4.31 -9.90
N ASP A 126 -4.81 -4.76 -10.79
CA ASP A 126 -4.89 -4.55 -12.24
C ASP A 126 -6.25 -5.00 -12.80
N LYS A 127 -6.65 -6.22 -12.44
CA LYS A 127 -7.92 -6.81 -12.86
C LYS A 127 -9.11 -5.97 -12.44
N ASP A 128 -9.06 -5.39 -11.24
CA ASP A 128 -10.16 -4.63 -10.67
C ASP A 128 -10.17 -3.19 -11.20
N ALA A 129 -9.01 -2.59 -11.40
CA ALA A 129 -8.83 -1.28 -12.02
C ALA A 129 -9.29 -1.24 -13.49
N HIS A 130 -9.14 -2.33 -14.23
CA HIS A 130 -9.51 -2.42 -15.65
C HIS A 130 -10.79 -3.22 -15.92
N ARG A 131 -11.55 -3.56 -14.87
CA ARG A 131 -12.85 -4.20 -15.04
C ARG A 131 -13.79 -3.21 -15.74
N LYS A 132 -14.19 -3.53 -16.98
CA LYS A 132 -15.21 -2.74 -17.69
C LYS A 132 -16.48 -2.67 -16.85
N SER A 133 -16.87 -1.45 -16.47
CA SER A 133 -18.18 -1.13 -15.89
C SER A 133 -19.29 -1.31 -16.91
#